data_AF-A0A661YWR9-F1
#
_entry.id   AF-A0A661YWR9-F1
#
_cell.length_a   1.000
_cell.length_b   1.000
_cell.length_c   1.000
_cell.angle_alpha   90.00
_cell.angle_beta   90.00
_cell.angle_gamma   90.00
#
_symmetry.space_group_name_H-M   'P 1'
#
loop_
_entity.id
_entity.type
_entity.pdbx_description
1 polymer ?
#
loop_
_entity_poly.entity_id
_entity_poly.type
_entity_poly.pdbx_seq_one_letter_code
_entity_poly.pdbx_strand_id
1 'polypeptide(L)'
;MVFILFKKGTTMAEFSFKQLIYGGMISIAGVDGSVTSTETKHVNQVFDKYLKMSGGERKEVLAIWDSRGEEAFTELLIEELKAFPKRDQIEAFSYIMKYISWSKTQYNQSKQKAVKGVDPIRAEMELYHKRAEYIMRSLSFSAKEYATTTRTARGQQKR
;
A
#
# COMPACT_ATOMS: atom_id res chain seq x y z
N MET A 1 -34.73 18.69 -11.83
CA MET A 1 -33.70 18.40 -10.80
C MET A 1 -34.04 17.05 -10.18
N VAL A 2 -33.28 16.01 -10.47
CA VAL A 2 -33.46 14.68 -9.88
C VAL A 2 -32.35 14.50 -8.85
N PHE A 3 -32.73 14.38 -7.58
CA PHE A 3 -31.83 13.99 -6.50
C PHE A 3 -31.64 12.48 -6.57
N ILE A 4 -30.45 12.03 -6.98
CA ILE A 4 -30.05 10.64 -6.80
C ILE A 4 -29.42 10.52 -5.41
N LEU A 5 -30.21 10.00 -4.48
CA LEU A 5 -29.77 9.62 -3.14
C LEU A 5 -29.11 8.23 -3.24
N PHE A 6 -27.80 8.18 -3.46
CA PHE A 6 -27.06 6.93 -3.29
C PHE A 6 -26.97 6.61 -1.79
N LYS A 7 -27.92 5.81 -1.29
CA LYS A 7 -27.69 5.00 -0.09
C LYS A 7 -26.65 3.95 -0.45
N LYS A 8 -25.37 4.21 -0.14
CA LYS A 8 -24.34 3.17 -0.16
C LYS A 8 -24.67 2.19 0.96
N GLY A 9 -25.07 0.98 0.56
CA GLY A 9 -25.33 -0.12 1.48
C GLY A 9 -24.08 -0.46 2.26
N THR A 10 -24.28 -0.93 3.49
CA THR A 10 -23.29 -1.66 4.30
C THR A 10 -22.64 -2.77 3.48
N THR A 11 -21.48 -2.50 2.90
CA THR A 11 -20.62 -3.52 2.31
C THR A 11 -19.95 -4.28 3.45
N MET A 12 -20.12 -5.60 3.48
CA MET A 12 -19.29 -6.45 4.34
C MET A 12 -17.83 -6.21 3.95
N ALA A 13 -16.92 -6.15 4.93
CA ALA A 13 -15.50 -5.98 4.65
C ALA A 13 -15.03 -7.05 3.66
N GLU A 14 -14.57 -6.66 2.47
CA GLU A 14 -14.06 -7.58 1.46
C GLU A 14 -12.66 -8.08 1.85
N PHE A 15 -11.96 -7.33 2.69
CA PHE A 15 -10.62 -7.68 3.14
C PHE A 15 -10.50 -7.76 4.67
N SER A 16 -9.71 -8.74 5.12
CA SER A 16 -9.11 -8.70 6.45
C SER A 16 -8.06 -7.59 6.55
N PHE A 17 -7.73 -7.17 7.77
CA PHE A 17 -6.69 -6.15 7.99
C PHE A 17 -5.34 -6.49 7.34
N LYS A 18 -4.97 -7.78 7.34
CA LYS A 18 -3.74 -8.25 6.66
C LYS A 18 -3.84 -8.15 5.14
N GLN A 19 -5.02 -8.45 4.58
CA GLN A 19 -5.29 -8.30 3.15
C GLN A 19 -5.29 -6.83 2.74
N LEU A 20 -5.77 -5.90 3.60
CA LEU A 20 -5.68 -4.46 3.35
C LEU A 20 -4.22 -3.98 3.29
N ILE A 21 -3.35 -4.48 4.18
CA ILE A 21 -1.91 -4.16 4.15
C ILE A 21 -1.25 -4.73 2.90
N TYR A 22 -1.53 -6.00 2.58
CA TYR A 22 -0.99 -6.65 1.39
C TYR A 22 -1.46 -5.95 0.12
N GLY A 23 -2.76 -5.69 0.00
CA GLY A 23 -3.37 -4.94 -1.08
C GLY A 23 -2.80 -3.54 -1.20
N GLY A 24 -2.54 -2.86 -0.08
CA GLY A 24 -1.84 -1.59 -0.08
C GLY A 24 -0.46 -1.68 -0.72
N MET A 25 0.33 -2.72 -0.43
CA MET A 25 1.62 -2.94 -1.11
C MET A 25 1.44 -3.25 -2.60
N ILE A 26 0.43 -4.03 -2.98
CA ILE A 26 0.09 -4.33 -4.38
C ILE A 26 -0.31 -3.04 -5.13
N SER A 27 -1.10 -2.16 -4.51
CA SER A 27 -1.51 -0.88 -5.10
C SER A 27 -0.33 0.07 -5.35
N ILE A 28 0.73 -0.05 -4.56
CA ILE A 28 1.98 0.69 -4.77
C ILE A 28 2.77 0.08 -5.92
N ALA A 29 2.92 -1.25 -5.93
CA ALA A 29 3.65 -1.95 -6.98
C ALA A 29 3.01 -1.72 -8.35
N GLY A 30 1.70 -1.92 -8.46
CA GLY A 30 0.96 -1.77 -9.71
C GLY A 30 0.50 -0.36 -10.04
N VAL A 31 1.25 0.66 -9.62
CA VAL A 31 0.91 2.07 -9.92
C VAL A 31 0.99 2.41 -11.42
N ASP A 32 1.54 1.51 -12.23
CA ASP A 32 1.59 1.62 -13.69
C ASP A 32 0.42 0.90 -14.38
N GLY A 33 -0.55 0.41 -13.59
CA GLY A 33 -1.72 -0.32 -14.06
C GLY A 33 -1.54 -1.82 -14.16
N SER A 34 -0.34 -2.36 -13.87
CA SER A 34 -0.07 -3.80 -13.93
C SER A 34 0.76 -4.28 -12.75
N VAL A 35 0.57 -5.52 -12.30
CA VAL A 35 1.42 -6.10 -11.24
C VAL A 35 2.10 -7.33 -11.81
N THR A 36 3.41 -7.25 -11.98
CA THR A 36 4.18 -8.36 -12.54
C THR A 36 4.38 -9.47 -11.51
N SER A 37 4.75 -10.66 -11.99
CA SER A 37 5.12 -11.79 -11.11
C SER A 37 6.33 -11.46 -10.23
N THR A 38 7.25 -10.64 -10.75
CA THR A 38 8.46 -10.21 -10.03
C THR A 38 8.09 -9.26 -8.89
N GLU A 39 7.23 -8.29 -9.14
CA GLU A 39 6.73 -7.38 -8.10
C GLU A 39 5.90 -8.12 -7.07
N THR A 40 5.04 -9.04 -7.49
CA THR A 40 4.30 -9.91 -6.56
C THR A 40 5.25 -10.67 -5.64
N LYS A 41 6.36 -11.21 -6.18
CA LYS A 41 7.40 -11.88 -5.39
C LYS A 41 8.08 -10.93 -4.41
N HIS A 42 8.38 -9.70 -4.82
CA HIS A 42 8.96 -8.68 -3.96
C HIS A 42 8.01 -8.24 -2.84
N VAL A 43 6.75 -7.98 -3.16
CA VAL A 43 5.69 -7.67 -2.19
C VAL A 43 5.56 -8.82 -1.18
N ASN A 44 5.48 -10.07 -1.66
CA ASN A 44 5.47 -11.25 -0.79
C ASN A 44 6.67 -11.28 0.15
N GLN A 45 7.89 -11.08 -0.39
CA GLN A 45 9.12 -11.08 0.40
C GLN A 45 9.12 -10.00 1.49
N VAL A 46 8.61 -8.80 1.20
CA VAL A 46 8.53 -7.72 2.19
C VAL A 46 7.45 -8.01 3.21
N PHE A 47 6.25 -8.39 2.76
CA PHE A 47 5.12 -8.69 3.62
C PHE A 47 5.46 -9.80 4.62
N ASP A 48 6.08 -10.88 4.14
CA ASP A 48 6.41 -12.07 4.93
C ASP A 48 7.45 -11.83 6.04
N LYS A 49 8.16 -10.70 6.02
CA LYS A 49 9.08 -10.29 7.11
C LYS A 49 8.34 -9.77 8.33
N TYR A 50 7.12 -9.30 8.17
CA TYR A 50 6.37 -8.60 9.21
C TYR A 50 5.07 -9.32 9.57
N LEU A 51 4.39 -9.87 8.58
CA LEU A 51 3.08 -10.50 8.71
C LEU A 51 3.08 -11.84 7.98
N LYS A 52 2.13 -12.71 8.32
CA LYS A 52 1.89 -13.98 7.64
C LYS A 52 0.44 -14.06 7.19
N MET A 53 0.28 -14.49 5.94
CA MET A 53 -0.99 -14.66 5.25
C MET A 53 -0.87 -15.86 4.30
N SER A 54 -1.92 -16.66 4.22
CA SER A 54 -1.96 -17.86 3.39
C SER A 54 -1.90 -17.54 1.90
N GLY A 55 -1.55 -18.53 1.09
CA GLY A 55 -1.58 -18.38 -0.37
C GLY A 55 -2.98 -18.13 -0.93
N GLY A 56 -4.02 -18.65 -0.28
CA GLY A 56 -5.43 -18.42 -0.67
C GLY A 56 -5.83 -16.96 -0.48
N GLU A 57 -5.60 -16.41 0.71
CA GLU A 57 -5.90 -15.01 1.02
C GLU A 57 -5.16 -14.01 0.11
N ARG A 58 -3.94 -14.33 -0.31
CA ARG A 58 -3.19 -13.51 -1.30
C ARG A 58 -3.82 -13.54 -2.68
N LYS A 59 -4.24 -14.73 -3.12
CA LYS A 59 -4.89 -14.91 -4.42
C LYS A 59 -6.21 -14.16 -4.50
N GLU A 60 -6.97 -14.11 -3.40
CA GLU A 60 -8.20 -13.31 -3.32
C GLU A 60 -7.91 -11.82 -3.56
N VAL A 61 -6.87 -11.26 -2.92
CA VAL A 61 -6.48 -9.87 -3.12
C VAL A 61 -6.07 -9.60 -4.57
N LEU A 62 -5.25 -10.47 -5.16
CA LEU A 62 -4.83 -10.34 -6.56
C LEU A 62 -6.01 -10.50 -7.54
N ALA A 63 -6.95 -11.38 -7.27
CA ALA A 63 -8.15 -11.53 -8.10
C ALA A 63 -9.04 -10.28 -8.06
N ILE A 64 -9.14 -9.61 -6.91
CA ILE A 64 -9.87 -8.34 -6.80
C ILE A 64 -9.12 -7.21 -7.50
N TRP A 65 -7.79 -7.19 -7.42
CA TRP A 65 -6.96 -6.27 -8.22
C TRP A 65 -7.20 -6.45 -9.72
N ASP A 66 -7.06 -7.68 -10.22
CA ASP A 66 -7.20 -8.00 -11.65
C ASP A 66 -8.60 -7.68 -12.19
N SER A 67 -9.64 -7.85 -11.36
CA SER A 67 -11.02 -7.60 -11.77
C SER A 67 -11.44 -6.13 -11.71
N ARG A 68 -10.91 -5.34 -10.78
CA ARG A 68 -11.30 -3.93 -10.59
C ARG A 68 -10.38 -2.93 -11.27
N GLY A 69 -9.13 -3.31 -11.53
CA GLY A 69 -8.10 -2.40 -12.00
C GLY A 69 -7.58 -1.47 -10.88
N GLU A 70 -6.53 -0.73 -11.22
CA GLU A 70 -5.70 0.02 -10.26
C GLU A 70 -6.47 1.03 -9.40
N GLU A 71 -7.27 1.91 -10.03
CA GLU A 71 -7.93 3.02 -9.34
C GLU A 71 -9.04 2.52 -8.41
N ALA A 72 -9.99 1.75 -8.94
CA ALA A 72 -11.11 1.21 -8.17
C ALA A 72 -10.66 0.27 -7.03
N PHE A 73 -9.58 -0.49 -7.23
CA PHE A 73 -8.99 -1.29 -6.16
C PHE A 73 -8.41 -0.41 -5.04
N THR A 74 -7.71 0.66 -5.40
CA THR A 74 -7.10 1.55 -4.40
C THR A 74 -8.16 2.31 -3.61
N GLU A 75 -9.25 2.75 -4.26
CA GLU A 75 -10.39 3.37 -3.59
C GLU A 75 -11.07 2.42 -2.60
N LEU A 76 -11.27 1.15 -3.00
CA LEU A 76 -11.82 0.12 -2.13
C LEU A 76 -10.97 -0.08 -0.86
N LEU A 77 -9.64 -0.20 -1.03
CA LEU A 77 -8.73 -0.32 0.11
C LEU A 77 -8.82 0.86 1.07
N ILE A 78 -8.91 2.07 0.55
CA ILE A 78 -9.04 3.29 1.34
C ILE A 78 -10.38 3.30 2.08
N GLU A 79 -11.47 2.94 1.41
CA GLU A 79 -12.80 2.88 2.00
C GLU A 79 -12.85 1.89 3.17
N GLU A 80 -12.27 0.70 3.00
CA GLU A 80 -12.22 -0.30 4.06
C GLU A 80 -11.28 0.10 5.20
N LEU A 81 -10.09 0.65 4.90
CA LEU A 81 -9.17 1.13 5.94
C LEU A 81 -9.80 2.25 6.78
N LYS A 82 -10.65 3.11 6.19
CA LYS A 82 -11.35 4.16 6.94
C LYS A 82 -12.30 3.62 8.02
N ALA A 83 -12.76 2.38 7.89
CA ALA A 83 -13.60 1.75 8.90
C ALA A 83 -12.83 1.40 10.18
N PHE A 84 -11.49 1.34 10.12
CA PHE A 84 -10.65 1.06 11.28
C PHE A 84 -10.34 2.33 12.10
N PRO A 85 -9.99 2.19 13.39
CA PRO A 85 -9.47 3.29 14.19
C PRO A 85 -8.23 3.94 13.55
N LYS A 86 -8.05 5.24 13.80
CA LYS A 86 -6.93 6.02 13.21
C LYS A 86 -5.55 5.42 13.49
N ARG A 87 -5.37 4.79 14.66
CA ARG A 87 -4.13 4.08 15.01
C ARG A 87 -3.83 2.95 14.02
N ASP A 88 -4.83 2.15 13.69
CA ASP A 88 -4.70 0.98 12.84
C ASP A 88 -4.54 1.39 11.37
N GLN A 89 -5.18 2.48 10.95
CA GLN A 89 -4.93 3.12 9.65
C GLN A 89 -3.46 3.52 9.49
N ILE A 90 -2.89 4.19 10.51
CA ILE A 90 -1.48 4.59 10.53
C ILE A 90 -0.57 3.37 10.55
N GLU A 91 -0.92 2.33 11.31
CA GLU A 91 -0.17 1.08 11.36
C GLU A 91 -0.16 0.39 9.99
N ALA A 92 -1.32 0.21 9.35
CA ALA A 92 -1.43 -0.36 8.02
C ALA A 92 -0.58 0.41 7.01
N PHE A 93 -0.69 1.74 7.01
CA PHE A 93 0.13 2.60 6.17
C PHE A 93 1.63 2.45 6.44
N SER A 94 2.02 2.29 7.70
CA SER A 94 3.43 2.06 8.07
C SER A 94 4.00 0.76 7.49
N TYR A 95 3.17 -0.27 7.35
CA TYR A 95 3.55 -1.52 6.67
C TYR A 95 3.64 -1.32 5.17
N ILE A 96 2.67 -0.64 4.55
CA ILE A 96 2.71 -0.30 3.11
C ILE A 96 4.03 0.43 2.78
N MET A 97 4.42 1.40 3.61
CA MET A 97 5.68 2.14 3.45
C MET A 97 6.94 1.27 3.57
N LYS A 98 6.88 0.06 4.15
CA LYS A 98 8.01 -0.88 4.17
C LYS A 98 8.36 -1.36 2.77
N TYR A 99 7.37 -1.50 1.89
CA TYR A 99 7.62 -1.88 0.49
C TYR A 99 8.42 -0.80 -0.23
N ILE A 100 7.99 0.46 -0.16
CA ILE A 100 8.72 1.60 -0.74
C ILE A 100 10.14 1.70 -0.18
N SER A 101 10.29 1.56 1.15
CA SER A 101 11.61 1.59 1.78
C SER A 101 12.50 0.46 1.27
N TRP A 102 11.94 -0.74 1.09
CA TRP A 102 12.68 -1.88 0.56
C TRP A 102 13.08 -1.67 -0.91
N SER A 103 12.16 -1.20 -1.76
CA SER A 103 12.43 -0.91 -3.17
C SER A 103 13.53 0.15 -3.34
N LYS A 104 13.51 1.20 -2.52
CA LYS A 104 14.59 2.20 -2.46
C LYS A 104 15.93 1.59 -2.05
N THR A 105 15.95 0.67 -1.07
CA THR A 105 17.17 -0.05 -0.69
C THR A 105 17.68 -0.92 -1.83
N GLN A 106 16.80 -1.63 -2.54
CA GLN A 106 17.21 -2.44 -3.70
C GLN A 106 17.80 -1.57 -4.82
N TYR A 107 17.18 -0.43 -5.13
CA TYR A 107 17.72 0.53 -6.10
C TYR A 107 19.12 1.03 -5.69
N ASN A 108 19.29 1.47 -4.45
CA ASN A 108 20.58 1.96 -3.95
C ASN A 108 21.68 0.89 -3.94
N GLN A 109 21.32 -0.38 -3.80
CA GLN A 109 22.24 -1.52 -3.85
C GLN A 109 22.51 -1.99 -5.28
N SER A 110 21.63 -1.65 -6.22
CA SER A 110 21.82 -2.00 -7.62
C SER A 110 23.01 -1.24 -8.20
N LYS A 111 23.89 -1.95 -8.93
CA LYS A 111 25.02 -1.34 -9.64
C LYS A 111 24.60 -0.67 -10.96
N GLN A 112 23.30 -0.51 -11.22
CA GLN A 112 22.80 0.07 -12.45
C GLN A 112 23.17 1.57 -12.47
N LYS A 113 24.19 1.90 -13.24
CA LYS A 113 24.58 3.29 -13.49
C LYS A 113 23.53 3.91 -14.40
N ALA A 114 23.04 5.09 -14.04
CA ALA A 114 22.15 5.88 -14.89
C ALA A 114 22.78 6.05 -16.29
N VAL A 115 22.20 5.37 -17.29
CA VAL A 115 22.63 5.48 -18.68
C VAL A 115 21.94 6.72 -19.24
N LYS A 116 22.69 7.82 -19.40
CA LYS A 116 22.29 9.11 -20.03
C LYS A 116 20.77 9.31 -20.21
N GLY A 117 20.11 9.94 -19.24
CA GLY A 117 18.67 10.26 -19.31
C GLY A 117 17.97 10.21 -17.95
N VAL A 118 16.63 10.29 -17.97
CA VAL A 118 15.77 10.07 -16.79
C VAL A 118 15.96 8.62 -16.34
N ASP A 119 16.34 8.44 -15.08
CA ASP A 119 16.48 7.11 -14.46
C ASP A 119 15.07 6.49 -14.28
N PRO A 120 14.74 5.40 -14.99
CA PRO A 120 13.39 4.83 -14.97
C PRO A 120 13.00 4.31 -13.59
N ILE A 121 13.95 3.78 -12.82
CA ILE A 121 13.68 3.28 -11.47
C ILE A 121 13.41 4.46 -10.53
N ARG A 122 14.13 5.58 -10.71
CA ARG A 122 13.84 6.80 -9.95
C ARG A 122 12.46 7.37 -10.27
N ALA A 123 12.05 7.34 -11.54
CA ALA A 123 10.70 7.77 -11.95
C ALA A 123 9.62 6.87 -11.34
N GLU A 124 9.82 5.56 -11.34
CA GLU A 124 8.94 4.58 -10.69
C GLU A 124 8.82 4.83 -9.17
N MET A 125 9.93 5.10 -8.49
CA MET A 125 9.90 5.46 -7.06
C MET A 125 9.07 6.73 -6.80
N GLU A 126 9.09 7.69 -7.72
CA GLU A 126 8.25 8.89 -7.61
C GLU A 126 6.76 8.53 -7.71
N LEU A 127 6.38 7.62 -8.61
CA LEU A 127 5.02 7.11 -8.73
C LEU A 127 4.58 6.39 -7.45
N TYR A 128 5.43 5.54 -6.89
CA TYR A 128 5.16 4.86 -5.61
C TYR A 128 4.89 5.87 -4.49
N HIS A 129 5.70 6.93 -4.41
CA HIS A 129 5.50 7.99 -3.42
C HIS A 129 4.20 8.77 -3.66
N LYS A 130 3.85 9.10 -4.91
CA LYS A 130 2.58 9.75 -5.24
C LYS A 130 1.37 8.91 -4.83
N ARG A 131 1.39 7.59 -5.09
CA ARG A 131 0.35 6.66 -4.66
C ARG A 131 0.25 6.58 -3.13
N ALA A 132 1.38 6.50 -2.43
CA ALA A 132 1.39 6.52 -0.97
C ALA A 132 0.85 7.84 -0.40
N GLU A 133 1.18 8.98 -1.01
CA GLU A 133 0.60 10.27 -0.62
C GLU A 133 -0.91 10.31 -0.83
N TYR A 134 -1.40 9.77 -1.94
CA TYR A 134 -2.84 9.67 -2.21
C TYR A 134 -3.56 8.84 -1.14
N ILE A 135 -3.02 7.67 -0.79
CA ILE A 135 -3.57 6.82 0.29
C ILE A 135 -3.56 7.58 1.63
N MET A 136 -2.42 8.16 2.01
CA MET A 136 -2.27 8.90 3.27
C MET A 136 -3.25 10.06 3.39
N ARG A 137 -3.35 10.90 2.35
CA ARG A 137 -4.27 12.05 2.32
C ARG A 137 -5.71 11.58 2.44
N SER A 138 -6.05 10.50 1.75
CA SER A 138 -7.40 9.95 1.78
C SER A 138 -7.78 9.38 3.14
N LEU A 139 -6.82 8.79 3.87
CA LEU A 139 -7.00 8.32 5.25
C LEU A 139 -7.02 9.47 6.30
N SER A 140 -6.85 10.72 5.88
CA SER A 140 -7.04 11.90 6.74
C SER A 140 -6.12 11.94 7.99
N PHE A 141 -4.88 11.47 7.85
CA PHE A 141 -3.84 11.70 8.83
C PHE A 141 -2.62 12.42 8.23
N SER A 142 -1.98 13.25 9.03
CA SER A 142 -0.82 14.04 8.65
C SER A 142 0.48 13.25 8.75
N ALA A 143 1.50 13.71 8.02
CA ALA A 143 2.86 13.20 8.15
C ALA A 143 3.38 13.33 9.60
N LYS A 144 2.92 14.34 10.36
CA LYS A 144 3.26 14.52 11.78
C LYS A 144 2.64 13.42 12.64
N GLU A 145 1.38 13.09 12.45
CA GLU A 145 0.71 11.98 13.16
C GLU A 145 1.37 10.64 12.84
N TYR A 146 1.68 10.39 11.57
CA TYR A 146 2.44 9.22 11.15
C TYR A 146 3.82 9.15 11.82
N ALA A 147 4.58 10.25 11.82
CA ALA A 147 5.91 10.31 12.41
C ALA A 147 5.89 10.10 13.94
N THR A 148 4.90 10.68 14.63
CA THR A 148 4.73 10.51 16.08
C THR A 148 4.44 9.06 16.43
N THR A 149 3.43 8.43 15.79
CA THR A 149 3.04 7.05 16.08
C THR A 149 4.17 6.06 15.79
N THR A 150 4.88 6.24 14.67
CA THR A 150 5.99 5.35 14.28
C THR A 150 7.28 5.56 15.09
N ARG A 151 7.55 6.78 15.59
CA ARG A 151 8.67 7.04 16.51
C ARG A 151 8.42 6.49 17.90
N THR A 152 7.20 6.64 18.43
CA THR A 152 6.84 6.12 19.76
C THR A 152 6.97 4.59 19.80
N ALA A 153 6.58 3.89 18.73
CA ALA A 153 6.78 2.45 18.60
C ALA A 153 8.26 2.02 18.63
N ARG A 154 9.17 2.78 18.00
CA ARG A 154 10.63 2.52 18.02
C ARG A 154 11.27 2.79 19.38
N GLY A 155 10.72 3.72 20.17
CA GLY A 155 11.20 4.02 21.52
C GLY A 155 10.86 2.93 22.54
N GLN A 156 9.76 2.20 22.33
CA GLN A 156 9.34 1.11 23.22
C GLN A 156 10.07 -0.21 22.97
N GLN A 157 10.59 -0.45 21.75
CA GLN A 157 11.31 -1.68 21.41
C GLN A 157 12.78 -1.71 21.91
N LYS A 158 13.23 -0.66 22.62
CA LYS A 158 14.58 -0.52 23.19
C LYS A 158 14.61 -0.54 24.73
N ARG A 159 13.54 -1.00 25.38
CA ARG A 159 13.50 -1.14 26.84
C ARG A 159 13.34 -2.60 27.24
#